data_AF-A0A9W8YG54-F1
#
_entry.id   AF-A0A9W8YG54-F1
#
_cell.length_a   1.000
_cell.length_b   1.000
_cell.length_c   1.000
_cell.angle_alpha   90.00
_cell.angle_beta   90.00
_cell.angle_gamma   90.00
#
_symmetry.space_group_name_H-M   'P 1'
#
loop_
_entity.id
_entity.type
_entity.pdbx_description
1 polymer ?
#
loop_
_entity_poly.entity_id
_entity_poly.type
_entity_poly.pdbx_seq_one_letter_code
_entity_poly.pdbx_strand_id
1 'polypeptide(L)'
;MTTSYTAHRAALLSTTFWEVLPSHYDKIQNRRSKIARLYDEAKSELLATDREVAMNSLKAELEMLDNDVNEYRNVTKGVDITDIAGMYVTAGKSPHRALQVAKEDFENLEINLRMIEERIAELKADIVYGLGEKK
;
A
#
# COMPACT_ATOMS: atom_id res chain seq x y z
N MET A 1 -27.81 27.41 5.21
CA MET A 1 -27.71 26.29 4.23
C MET A 1 -26.31 25.68 4.32
N THR A 2 -26.02 24.93 5.38
CA THR A 2 -24.67 24.40 5.70
C THR A 2 -24.66 22.90 5.95
N THR A 3 -25.85 22.28 6.05
CA THR A 3 -26.09 20.88 6.36
C THR A 3 -25.77 19.92 5.22
N SER A 4 -25.96 20.34 3.96
CA SER A 4 -25.68 19.49 2.79
C SER A 4 -24.18 19.25 2.55
N TYR A 5 -23.35 20.25 2.85
CA TYR A 5 -21.89 20.17 2.65
C TYR A 5 -21.20 19.29 3.69
N THR A 6 -21.65 19.38 4.95
CA THR A 6 -21.16 18.55 6.06
C THR A 6 -21.56 17.08 5.91
N ALA A 7 -22.80 16.82 5.47
CA ALA A 7 -23.26 15.45 5.21
C ALA A 7 -22.47 14.79 4.06
N HIS A 8 -22.13 15.54 3.00
CA HIS A 8 -21.35 15.03 1.89
C HIS A 8 -19.90 14.72 2.27
N ARG A 9 -19.26 15.62 3.04
CA ARG A 9 -17.89 15.39 3.57
C ARG A 9 -17.83 14.17 4.48
N ALA A 10 -18.81 14.00 5.37
CA ALA A 10 -18.88 12.84 6.25
C ALA A 10 -19.10 11.52 5.49
N ALA A 11 -19.93 11.53 4.45
CA ALA A 11 -20.13 10.38 3.58
C ALA A 11 -18.85 9.99 2.81
N LEU A 12 -18.15 10.98 2.23
CA LEU A 12 -16.88 10.75 1.53
C LEU A 12 -15.80 10.19 2.47
N LEU A 13 -15.68 10.74 3.68
CA LEU A 13 -14.77 10.22 4.70
C LEU A 13 -15.10 8.78 5.07
N SER A 14 -16.38 8.49 5.30
CA SER A 14 -16.86 7.15 5.66
C SER A 14 -16.52 6.12 4.57
N THR A 15 -16.86 6.39 3.32
CA THR A 15 -16.52 5.53 2.17
C THR A 15 -15.01 5.36 2.02
N THR A 16 -14.25 6.44 2.15
CA THR A 16 -12.79 6.39 2.02
C THR A 16 -12.16 5.49 3.09
N PHE A 17 -12.60 5.63 4.35
CA PHE A 17 -11.99 4.93 5.48
C PHE A 17 -12.43 3.47 5.61
N TRP A 18 -13.70 3.17 5.33
CA TRP A 18 -14.26 1.83 5.54
C TRP A 18 -14.21 0.94 4.31
N GLU A 19 -14.13 1.51 3.11
CA GLU A 19 -14.20 0.74 1.87
C GLU A 19 -12.93 0.91 1.02
N VAL A 20 -12.57 2.15 0.70
CA VAL A 20 -11.48 2.42 -0.26
C VAL A 20 -10.12 2.02 0.31
N LEU A 21 -9.73 2.57 1.48
CA LEU A 21 -8.42 2.27 2.07
C LEU A 21 -8.22 0.78 2.37
N PRO A 22 -9.18 0.05 3.00
CA PRO A 22 -9.05 -1.38 3.19
C PRO A 22 -8.93 -2.15 1.87
N SER A 23 -9.69 -1.78 0.83
CA SER A 23 -9.60 -2.43 -0.47
C SER A 23 -8.22 -2.27 -1.12
N HIS A 24 -7.63 -1.08 -1.07
CA HIS A 24 -6.26 -0.89 -1.58
C HIS A 24 -5.22 -1.64 -0.73
N TYR A 25 -5.40 -1.70 0.59
CA TYR A 25 -4.53 -2.48 1.46
C TYR A 25 -4.57 -3.97 1.12
N ASP A 26 -5.76 -4.55 0.94
CA ASP A 26 -5.92 -5.95 0.57
C ASP A 26 -5.31 -6.26 -0.80
N LYS A 27 -5.45 -5.36 -1.78
CA LYS A 27 -4.77 -5.47 -3.08
C LYS A 27 -3.25 -5.56 -2.91
N ILE A 28 -2.67 -4.66 -2.12
CA ILE A 28 -1.23 -4.66 -1.83
C ILE A 28 -0.80 -5.99 -1.18
N GLN A 29 -1.54 -6.48 -0.18
CA GLN A 29 -1.21 -7.73 0.51
C GLN A 29 -1.30 -8.96 -0.40
N ASN A 30 -2.36 -9.05 -1.21
CA ASN A 30 -2.53 -10.12 -2.18
C ASN A 30 -1.38 -10.13 -3.20
N ARG A 31 -0.98 -8.95 -3.66
CA ARG A 31 0.10 -8.82 -4.64
C ARG A 31 1.47 -9.15 -4.05
N ARG A 32 1.75 -8.73 -2.81
CA ARG A 32 2.97 -9.13 -2.08
C ARG A 32 3.08 -10.65 -1.96
N SER A 33 1.97 -11.32 -1.65
CA SER A 33 1.92 -12.78 -1.56
C SER A 33 2.21 -13.44 -2.91
N LYS A 34 1.65 -12.90 -4.00
CA LYS A 34 1.92 -13.37 -5.36
C LYS A 34 3.37 -13.16 -5.79
N ILE A 35 3.95 -12.01 -5.48
CA ILE A 35 5.36 -11.69 -5.73
C ILE A 35 6.28 -12.66 -5.00
N ALA A 36 6.01 -12.96 -3.73
CA ALA A 36 6.81 -13.93 -2.97
C ALA A 36 6.80 -15.31 -3.65
N ARG A 37 5.62 -15.78 -4.06
CA ARG A 37 5.48 -17.06 -4.76
C ARG A 37 6.23 -17.07 -6.09
N LEU A 38 6.06 -16.05 -6.92
CA LEU A 38 6.75 -15.93 -8.23
C LEU A 38 8.26 -15.84 -8.09
N TYR A 39 8.74 -15.19 -7.03
CA TYR A 39 10.16 -15.09 -6.73
C TYR A 39 10.75 -16.46 -6.36
N ASP A 40 10.05 -17.24 -5.52
CA ASP A 40 10.46 -18.60 -5.17
C ASP A 40 10.40 -19.54 -6.39
N GLU A 41 9.38 -19.43 -7.23
CA GLU A 41 9.26 -20.15 -8.52
C GLU A 41 10.45 -19.81 -9.44
N ALA A 42 10.74 -18.52 -9.67
CA ALA A 42 11.85 -18.09 -10.52
C ALA A 42 13.24 -18.49 -9.99
N LYS A 43 13.36 -18.73 -8.69
CA LYS A 43 14.60 -19.19 -8.05
C LYS A 43 14.77 -20.70 -8.09
N SER A 44 13.67 -21.45 -8.02
CA SER A 44 13.65 -22.91 -7.98
C SER A 44 13.56 -23.56 -9.36
N GLU A 45 13.10 -22.84 -10.39
CA GLU A 45 12.93 -23.41 -11.71
C GLU A 45 14.24 -23.81 -12.38
N LEU A 46 14.26 -25.05 -12.87
CA LEU A 46 15.43 -25.67 -13.53
C LEU A 46 15.46 -25.39 -15.03
N LEU A 47 14.29 -25.21 -15.64
CA LEU A 47 14.17 -24.92 -17.06
C LEU A 47 14.28 -23.42 -17.31
N ALA A 48 15.19 -23.02 -18.22
CA ALA A 48 15.46 -21.62 -18.52
C ALA A 48 14.20 -20.87 -19.03
N THR A 49 13.34 -21.55 -19.80
CA THR A 49 12.11 -20.97 -20.35
C THR A 49 11.08 -20.69 -19.24
N ASP A 50 10.85 -21.64 -18.33
CA ASP A 50 9.90 -21.46 -17.23
C ASP A 50 10.39 -20.39 -16.24
N ARG A 51 11.71 -20.35 -16.01
CA ARG A 51 12.36 -19.30 -15.25
C ARG A 51 12.17 -17.91 -15.87
N GLU A 52 12.31 -17.78 -17.19
CA GLU A 52 12.09 -16.51 -17.90
C GLU A 52 10.63 -16.05 -17.82
N VAL A 53 9.67 -16.97 -17.96
CA VAL A 53 8.23 -16.69 -17.80
C VAL A 53 7.91 -16.23 -16.38
N ALA A 54 8.47 -16.90 -15.36
CA ALA A 54 8.33 -16.52 -13.96
C ALA A 54 8.94 -15.13 -13.68
N MET A 55 10.13 -14.83 -14.24
CA MET A 55 10.78 -13.52 -14.12
C MET A 55 9.97 -12.40 -14.78
N ASN A 56 9.40 -12.62 -15.96
CA ASN A 56 8.55 -11.63 -16.63
C ASN A 56 7.26 -11.37 -15.83
N SER A 57 6.65 -12.43 -15.31
CA SER A 57 5.47 -12.32 -14.44
C SER A 57 5.80 -11.55 -13.15
N LEU A 58 6.96 -11.84 -12.55
CA LEU A 58 7.44 -11.17 -11.35
C LEU A 58 7.68 -9.67 -11.59
N LYS A 59 8.30 -9.29 -12.72
CA LYS A 59 8.50 -7.88 -13.09
C LYS A 59 7.17 -7.14 -13.22
N ALA A 60 6.19 -7.74 -13.91
CA ALA A 60 4.87 -7.15 -14.07
C ALA A 60 4.15 -6.96 -12.73
N GLU A 61 4.23 -7.95 -11.83
CA GLU A 61 3.64 -7.83 -10.49
C GLU A 61 4.34 -6.78 -9.62
N LEU A 62 5.67 -6.63 -9.74
CA LEU A 62 6.39 -5.56 -9.03
C LEU A 62 6.01 -4.17 -9.53
N GLU A 63 5.79 -3.99 -10.83
CA GLU A 63 5.30 -2.71 -11.39
C GLU A 63 3.87 -2.42 -10.92
N MET A 64 3.00 -3.44 -10.92
CA MET A 64 1.64 -3.27 -10.39
C MET A 64 1.63 -2.99 -8.88
N LEU A 65 2.55 -3.55 -8.10
CA LEU A 65 2.67 -3.25 -6.66
C LEU A 65 3.10 -1.79 -6.43
N ASP A 66 4.04 -1.29 -7.23
CA ASP A 66 4.49 0.09 -7.21
C ASP A 66 3.31 1.05 -7.48
N ASN A 67 2.47 0.72 -8.48
CA ASN A 67 1.26 1.48 -8.78
C ASN A 67 0.24 1.42 -7.64
N ASP A 68 -0.03 0.24 -7.07
CA ASP A 68 -0.97 0.08 -5.95
C ASP A 68 -0.53 0.89 -4.71
N VAL A 69 0.78 0.92 -4.42
CA VAL A 69 1.36 1.72 -3.32
C VAL A 69 1.18 3.22 -3.59
N ASN A 70 1.42 3.66 -4.82
CA ASN A 70 1.22 5.06 -5.21
C ASN A 70 -0.26 5.47 -5.15
N GLU A 71 -1.18 4.61 -5.58
CA GLU A 71 -2.62 4.83 -5.45
C GLU A 71 -3.03 4.93 -3.98
N TYR A 72 -2.57 4.00 -3.13
CA TYR A 72 -2.84 4.03 -1.70
C TYR A 72 -2.34 5.35 -1.08
N ARG A 73 -1.12 5.78 -1.42
CA ARG A 73 -0.55 7.05 -0.94
C ARG A 73 -1.35 8.27 -1.42
N ASN A 74 -1.86 8.25 -2.65
CA ASN A 74 -2.66 9.35 -3.18
C ASN A 74 -4.01 9.48 -2.46
N VAL A 75 -4.66 8.35 -2.17
CA VAL A 75 -5.91 8.34 -1.38
C VAL A 75 -5.64 8.88 0.02
N THR A 76 -4.56 8.45 0.69
CA THR A 76 -4.27 8.87 2.07
C THR A 76 -3.89 10.34 2.17
N LYS A 77 -3.15 10.89 1.19
CA LYS A 77 -2.87 12.33 1.10
C LYS A 77 -4.12 13.19 0.94
N GLY A 78 -5.20 12.61 0.39
CA GLY A 78 -6.50 13.29 0.27
C GLY A 78 -7.31 13.33 1.58
N VAL A 79 -6.88 12.61 2.63
CA VAL A 79 -7.59 12.56 3.91
C VAL A 79 -7.12 13.69 4.82
N ASP A 80 -8.07 14.49 5.32
CA ASP A 80 -7.79 15.53 6.31
C ASP A 80 -7.55 14.90 7.70
N ILE A 81 -6.38 15.19 8.29
CA ILE A 81 -6.00 14.71 9.63
C ILE A 81 -7.03 15.14 10.69
N THR A 82 -7.67 16.29 10.51
CA THR A 82 -8.69 16.78 11.46
C THR A 82 -9.97 15.93 11.43
N ASP A 83 -10.32 15.36 10.28
CA ASP A 83 -11.46 14.45 10.15
C ASP A 83 -11.19 13.13 10.90
N ILE A 84 -9.96 12.60 10.77
CA ILE A 84 -9.52 11.41 11.50
C ILE A 84 -9.41 11.68 13.01
N ALA A 85 -8.92 12.85 13.41
CA ALA A 85 -8.95 13.27 14.80
C ALA A 85 -10.40 13.35 15.33
N GLY A 86 -11.35 13.82 14.53
CA GLY A 86 -12.78 13.81 14.86
C GLY A 86 -13.34 12.40 15.11
N MET A 87 -12.91 11.40 14.33
CA MET A 87 -13.26 9.99 14.57
C MET A 87 -12.72 9.51 15.91
N TYR A 88 -11.47 9.84 16.24
CA TYR A 88 -10.87 9.49 17.52
C TYR A 88 -11.53 10.18 18.72
N VAL A 89 -11.99 11.43 18.56
CA VAL A 89 -12.80 12.11 19.58
C VAL A 89 -14.13 11.38 19.80
N THR A 90 -14.79 10.98 18.71
CA THR A 90 -16.04 10.20 18.77
C THR A 90 -15.83 8.85 19.47
N ALA A 91 -14.65 8.25 19.31
CA ALA A 91 -14.23 7.04 20.02
C ALA A 91 -13.81 7.28 21.50
N GLY A 92 -13.98 8.49 22.03
CA GLY A 92 -13.75 8.82 23.44
C GLY A 92 -12.38 9.39 23.78
N LYS A 93 -11.53 9.71 22.79
CA LYS A 93 -10.25 10.40 23.07
C LYS A 93 -10.47 11.90 23.30
N SER A 94 -9.64 12.52 24.14
CA SER A 94 -9.62 13.99 24.25
C SER A 94 -9.16 14.61 22.93
N PRO A 95 -9.62 15.82 22.55
CA PRO A 95 -9.27 16.44 21.27
C PRO A 95 -7.76 16.54 21.01
N HIS A 96 -6.98 16.88 22.04
CA HIS A 96 -5.53 16.95 21.93
C HIS A 96 -4.91 15.58 21.67
N ARG A 97 -5.36 14.54 22.39
CA ARG A 97 -4.87 13.18 22.21
C ARG A 97 -5.31 12.60 20.87
N ALA A 98 -6.52 12.90 20.42
CA ALA A 98 -7.05 12.47 19.15
C ALA A 98 -6.24 13.00 17.96
N LEU A 99 -5.89 14.29 17.99
CA LEU A 99 -5.03 14.90 16.96
C LEU A 99 -3.61 14.32 16.99
N GLN A 100 -3.06 14.07 18.18
CA GLN A 100 -1.74 13.45 18.31
C GLN A 100 -1.73 12.04 17.70
N VAL A 101 -2.70 11.20 18.07
CA VAL A 101 -2.80 9.83 17.54
C VAL A 101 -2.99 9.84 16.02
N ALA A 102 -3.84 10.73 15.49
CA ALA A 102 -4.02 10.86 14.06
C ALA A 102 -2.70 11.20 13.34
N LYS A 103 -1.87 12.10 13.88
CA LYS A 103 -0.55 12.39 13.31
C LYS A 103 0.39 11.19 13.35
N GLU A 104 0.46 10.52 14.51
CA GLU A 104 1.28 9.32 14.69
C GLU A 104 0.91 8.22 13.68
N ASP A 105 -0.39 8.02 13.41
CA ASP A 105 -0.86 7.03 12.42
C ASP A 105 -0.44 7.38 10.99
N PHE A 106 -0.53 8.65 10.58
CA PHE A 106 -0.09 9.08 9.26
C PHE A 106 1.43 8.95 9.09
N GLU A 107 2.20 9.27 10.12
CA GLU A 107 3.66 9.10 10.12
C GLU A 107 4.04 7.61 10.01
N ASN A 108 3.42 6.76 10.84
CA ASN A 108 3.61 5.31 10.79
C ASN A 108 3.24 4.73 9.43
N LEU A 109 2.15 5.22 8.82
CA LEU A 109 1.76 4.80 7.49
C LEU A 109 2.82 5.15 6.45
N GLU A 110 3.33 6.39 6.45
CA GLU A 110 4.37 6.81 5.49
C GLU A 110 5.68 6.05 5.69
N ILE A 111 6.02 5.68 6.92
CA ILE A 111 7.16 4.77 7.20
C ILE A 111 6.90 3.40 6.56
N ASN A 112 5.72 2.82 6.78
CA ASN A 112 5.38 1.50 6.23
C ASN A 112 5.38 1.49 4.69
N LEU A 113 4.87 2.55 4.04
CA LEU A 113 4.89 2.67 2.58
C LEU A 113 6.33 2.73 2.04
N ARG A 114 7.20 3.53 2.68
CA ARG A 114 8.63 3.59 2.32
C ARG A 114 9.33 2.24 2.43
N MET A 115 9.06 1.48 3.50
CA MET A 115 9.62 0.12 3.64
C MET A 115 9.16 -0.81 2.52
N ILE A 116 7.92 -0.67 2.02
CA ILE A 116 7.45 -1.46 0.88
C ILE A 116 8.20 -1.04 -0.40
N GLU A 117 8.37 0.26 -0.64
CA GLU A 117 9.11 0.79 -1.79
C GLU A 117 10.57 0.32 -1.80
N GLU A 118 11.25 0.38 -0.66
CA GLU A 118 12.61 -0.16 -0.49
C GLU A 118 12.66 -1.64 -0.84
N ARG A 119 11.69 -2.43 -0.36
CA ARG A 119 11.63 -3.86 -0.66
C ARG A 119 11.37 -4.15 -2.15
N ILE A 120 10.55 -3.33 -2.82
CA ILE A 120 10.34 -3.41 -4.27
C ILE A 120 11.66 -3.13 -5.00
N ALA A 121 12.40 -2.10 -4.58
CA ALA A 121 13.68 -1.75 -5.17
C ALA A 121 14.72 -2.87 -5.02
N GLU A 122 14.81 -3.49 -3.84
CA GLU A 122 15.65 -4.66 -3.58
C GLU A 122 15.31 -5.83 -4.52
N LEU A 123 14.02 -6.16 -4.65
CA LEU A 123 13.58 -7.25 -5.53
C LEU A 123 13.84 -6.95 -7.00
N LYS A 124 13.60 -5.71 -7.45
CA LYS A 124 13.94 -5.27 -8.81
C LYS A 124 15.45 -5.43 -9.07
N ALA A 125 16.29 -5.04 -8.12
CA ALA A 125 17.75 -5.19 -8.23
C ALA A 125 18.17 -6.68 -8.28
N ASP A 126 17.60 -7.54 -7.43
CA ASP A 126 17.93 -8.97 -7.41
C ASP A 126 17.49 -9.69 -8.70
N ILE A 127 16.38 -9.29 -9.31
CA ILE A 127 15.97 -9.81 -10.63
C ILE A 127 16.99 -9.45 -11.70
N VAL A 128 17.49 -8.21 -11.69
CA VAL A 128 18.43 -7.70 -12.69
C VAL A 128 19.82 -8.35 -12.52
N TYR A 129 20.34 -8.38 -11.29
CA TYR A 129 21.72 -8.78 -11.01
C TYR A 129 21.87 -10.22 -10.50
N GLY A 130 20.94 -10.72 -9.68
CA GLY A 130 21.05 -12.03 -9.04
C GLY A 130 20.48 -13.18 -9.89
N LEU A 131 19.29 -12.98 -10.46
CA LEU A 131 18.62 -14.01 -11.27
C LEU A 131 19.01 -13.96 -12.75
N GLY A 132 19.32 -12.78 -13.30
CA GLY A 132 19.71 -12.63 -14.72
C GLY A 132 21.12 -13.13 -15.08
N GLU A 133 22.04 -13.23 -14.12
CA GLU A 133 23.46 -13.54 -14.39
C GLU A 133 23.87 -15.00 -14.18
N LYS A 134 22.97 -15.87 -13.69
CA LYS A 134 23.23 -17.32 -13.66
C LYS A 134 23.14 -17.91 -15.07
N LYS A 135 24.21 -17.73 -15.85
CA LYS A 135 24.54 -18.52 -17.05
C LYS A 135 25.26 -19.80 -16.67
#